data_AF-A0A536ZBK0-F1
#
_entry.id   AF-A0A536ZBK0-F1
#
_cell.length_a   1.000
_cell.length_b   1.000
_cell.length_c   1.000
_cell.angle_alpha   90.00
_cell.angle_beta   90.00
_cell.angle_gamma   90.00
#
_symmetry.space_group_name_H-M   'P 1'
#
loop_
_entity.id
_entity.type
_entity.pdbx_description
1 polymer ?
#
loop_
_entity_poly.entity_id
_entity_poly.type
_entity_poly.pdbx_seq_one_letter_code
_entity_poly.pdbx_strand_id
1 'polypeptide(L)' 'MKIAMMGSGGVGGFFGGRLAHAGYDVSFIARGAHLAAMRER' A
#
# COMPACT_ATOMS: atom_id res chain seq x y z
N MET A 1 -4.27 -14.87 -4.25
CA MET A 1 -5.01 -13.74 -4.88
C MET A 1 -4.11 -12.52 -4.79
N LYS A 2 -3.98 -11.72 -5.86
CA LYS A 2 -3.14 -10.51 -5.88
C LYS A 2 -4.02 -9.28 -5.86
N ILE A 3 -3.71 -8.31 -4.99
CA ILE A 3 -4.51 -7.11 -4.76
C ILE A 3 -3.65 -5.88 -5.08
N ALA A 4 -4.15 -5.02 -5.96
CA ALA A 4 -3.53 -3.73 -6.25
C ALA A 4 -4.30 -2.60 -5.56
N MET A 5 -3.63 -1.87 -4.67
CA MET A 5 -4.17 -0.67 -4.03
C MET A 5 -3.81 0.57 -4.84
N MET A 6 -4.80 1.11 -5.56
CA MET A 6 -4.67 2.37 -6.30
C MET A 6 -4.67 3.55 -5.32
N GLY A 7 -3.49 4.01 -4.94
CA GLY A 7 -3.29 5.06 -3.95
C GLY A 7 -3.04 4.51 -2.55
N SER A 8 -2.13 5.16 -1.84
CA SER A 8 -1.70 4.80 -0.50
C SER A 8 -1.78 5.97 0.49
N GLY A 9 -2.84 6.78 0.36
CA GLY A 9 -3.19 7.82 1.34
C GLY A 9 -3.88 7.23 2.57
N GLY A 10 -4.67 8.03 3.31
CA GLY A 10 -5.31 7.57 4.56
C GLY A 10 -6.13 6.28 4.42
N VAL A 11 -7.05 6.23 3.45
CA VAL A 11 -7.92 5.05 3.23
C VAL A 11 -7.12 3.89 2.62
N GLY A 12 -6.40 4.14 1.52
CA GLY A 12 -5.67 3.10 0.80
C GLY A 12 -4.57 2.45 1.65
N GLY A 13 -3.83 3.26 2.41
CA GLY A 13 -2.81 2.80 3.34
C GLY A 13 -3.39 1.99 4.51
N PHE A 14 -4.50 2.44 5.10
CA PHE A 14 -5.13 1.72 6.22
C PHE A 14 -5.65 0.34 5.79
N PHE A 15 -6.50 0.29 4.77
CA PHE A 15 -7.08 -0.99 4.33
C PHE A 15 -6.05 -1.89 3.67
N GLY A 16 -5.21 -1.34 2.79
CA GLY A 16 -4.14 -2.12 2.16
C GLY A 16 -3.17 -2.68 3.20
N GLY A 17 -2.84 -1.89 4.24
CA GLY A 17 -1.95 -2.32 5.32
C GLY A 17 -2.58 -3.43 6.17
N ARG A 18 -3.88 -3.34 6.47
CA ARG A 18 -4.63 -4.40 7.15
C ARG A 18 -4.67 -5.69 6.31
N LEU A 19 -4.88 -5.59 5.00
CA LEU A 19 -4.85 -6.74 4.10
C LEU A 19 -3.46 -7.38 4.01
N ALA A 20 -2.41 -6.57 3.88
CA ALA A 20 -1.03 -7.05 3.92
C ALA A 20 -0.72 -7.75 5.26
N HIS A 21 -1.16 -7.18 6.38
CA HIS A 21 -1.00 -7.78 7.71
C HIS A 21 -1.75 -9.11 7.87
N ALA A 22 -2.90 -9.27 7.20
CA ALA A 22 -3.64 -10.53 7.16
C ALA A 22 -3.04 -11.59 6.21
N GLY A 23 -1.88 -11.31 5.59
CA GLY A 23 -1.14 -12.26 4.75
C GLY A 23 -1.56 -12.29 3.28
N TYR A 24 -2.37 -11.31 2.83
CA TYR A 24 -2.68 -11.18 1.41
C TYR A 24 -1.52 -10.56 0.63
N ASP A 25 -1.36 -10.96 -0.63
CA ASP A 25 -0.40 -10.35 -1.57
C ASP A 25 -0.97 -9.00 -2.06
N VAL A 26 -0.50 -7.92 -1.45
CA VAL A 26 -0.95 -6.54 -1.72
C VAL A 26 0.20 -5.70 -2.24
N SER A 27 -0.02 -5.06 -3.39
CA SER A 27 0.89 -4.06 -3.97
C SER A 27 0.26 -2.68 -3.92
N PHE A 28 1.00 -1.68 -3.41
CA PHE A 28 0.54 -0.30 -3.35
C PHE A 28 1.06 0.51 -4.54
N ILE A 29 0.16 1.25 -5.18
CA ILE A 29 0.50 2.18 -6.25
C ILE A 29 0.43 3.59 -5.65
N ALA A 30 1.60 4.17 -5.42
CA ALA A 30 1.80 5.49 -4.83
C ALA A 30 2.58 6.41 -5.77
N ARG A 31 2.61 7.72 -5.49
CA ARG A 31 3.40 8.71 -6.24
C ARG A 31 4.02 9.76 -5.32
N GLY A 32 5.05 10.44 -5.80
CA GLY A 32 5.70 11.56 -5.09
C GLY A 32 6.28 11.15 -3.74
N ALA A 33 6.15 12.02 -2.74
CA ALA A 33 6.70 11.83 -1.39
C ALA A 33 6.22 10.53 -0.72
N HIS A 34 4.96 10.11 -0.94
CA HIS A 34 4.46 8.84 -0.38
C HIS A 34 5.17 7.62 -0.96
N LEU A 35 5.42 7.60 -2.28
CA LEU A 35 6.17 6.51 -2.90
C LEU A 35 7.63 6.49 -2.43
N ALA A 36 8.25 7.68 -2.31
CA ALA A 36 9.61 7.81 -1.80
C ALA A 36 9.74 7.25 -0.37
N ALA A 37 8.86 7.67 0.54
CA ALA A 37 8.84 7.21 1.93
C ALA A 37 8.61 5.69 2.05
N MET A 38 7.81 5.09 1.17
CA MET A 38 7.61 3.63 1.15
C MET A 38 8.83 2.84 0.68
N ARG A 39 9.70 3.49 -0.10
CA ARG A 39 10.96 2.91 -0.61
C ARG A 39 12.17 3.22 0.25
N GLU A 40 12.04 4.08 1.27
CA GLU A 40 13.11 4.46 2.21
C GLU A 40 13.41 3.39 3.29
N ARG A 41 12.90 2.17 3.11
CA ARG A 41 13.24 0.98 3.88
C ARG A 41 13.94 -0.04 3.00
#